data_AF-A0A3M2SZS9-F1
#
_entry.id   AF-A0A3M2SZS9-F1
#
_cell.length_a   1.000
_cell.length_b   1.000
_cell.length_c   1.000
_cell.angle_alpha   90.00
_cell.angle_beta   90.00
_cell.angle_gamma   90.00
#
_symmetry.space_group_name_H-M   'P 1'
#
loop_
_entity.id
_entity.type
_entity.pdbx_description
1 polymer ?
#
loop_
_entity_poly.entity_id
_entity_poly.type
_entity_poly.pdbx_seq_one_letter_code
_entity_poly.pdbx_strand_id
1 'polypeptide(L)'
;MHQDARRCNVKREDIPSWKVGAYGGVAGEFLWLSSYPFDVVKSKMQCDGFGDQRKFASMRDCFRQTVAVEGYAGFWKGIGPTLLRAMPVSAGTFFVVEMAMRALG
;
A
#
# COMPACT_ATOMS: atom_id res chain seq x y z
N MET A 1 -0.74 20.23 7.29
CA MET A 1 -1.98 20.06 8.08
C MET A 1 -2.19 21.12 9.18
N HIS A 2 -1.29 21.30 10.16
CA HIS A 2 -1.47 22.37 11.17
C HIS A 2 -1.32 23.80 10.61
N GLN A 3 -0.55 23.97 9.53
CA GLN A 3 -0.41 25.25 8.83
C GLN A 3 -1.54 25.52 7.83
N ASP A 4 -2.08 24.50 7.17
CA ASP A 4 -3.20 24.64 6.21
C ASP A 4 -4.50 25.08 6.89
N ALA A 5 -4.76 24.57 8.10
CA ALA A 5 -5.94 24.94 8.89
C ALA A 5 -5.94 26.44 9.30
N ARG A 6 -4.76 27.05 9.48
CA ARG A 6 -4.66 28.49 9.81
C ARG A 6 -4.89 29.41 8.61
N ARG A 7 -4.57 28.95 7.39
CA ARG A 7 -4.72 29.76 6.16
C ARG A 7 -6.17 29.85 5.68
N CYS A 8 -6.95 28.79 5.88
CA CYS A 8 -8.32 28.72 5.36
C CYS A 8 -9.41 29.12 6.38
N ASN A 9 -9.05 29.45 7.63
CA ASN A 9 -10.00 29.76 8.71
C ASN A 9 -11.12 28.70 8.88
N VAL A 10 -10.80 27.44 8.60
CA VAL A 10 -11.71 26.30 8.76
C VAL A 10 -11.38 25.62 10.08
N LYS A 11 -12.32 25.58 11.02
CA LYS A 11 -12.18 24.82 12.26
C LYS A 11 -12.11 23.33 11.90
N ARG A 12 -11.24 22.56 12.55
CA ARG A 12 -11.10 21.10 12.34
C ARG A 12 -12.44 20.36 12.47
N GLU A 13 -13.38 20.94 13.20
CA GLU A 13 -14.73 20.45 13.51
C GLU A 13 -15.70 20.56 12.32
N ASP A 14 -15.44 21.45 11.34
CA ASP A 14 -16.32 21.66 10.17
C ASP A 14 -16.00 20.73 8.99
N ILE A 15 -14.92 19.95 9.07
CA ILE A 15 -14.57 19.01 7.99
C ILE A 15 -15.31 17.70 8.26
N PRO A 16 -16.29 17.33 7.41
CA PRO A 16 -17.03 16.11 7.63
C PRO A 16 -16.09 14.90 7.61
N SER A 17 -16.21 14.02 8.60
CA SER A 17 -15.29 12.89 8.84
C SER A 17 -15.12 11.98 7.63
N TRP A 18 -16.15 11.86 6.79
CA TRP A 18 -16.08 11.08 5.55
C TRP A 18 -15.11 11.68 4.52
N LYS A 19 -14.99 13.02 4.44
CA LYS A 19 -14.02 13.68 3.55
C LYS A 19 -12.60 13.43 4.01
N VAL A 20 -12.35 13.56 5.31
CA VAL A 20 -11.02 13.27 5.89
C VAL A 20 -10.63 11.82 5.64
N GLY A 21 -11.58 10.89 5.85
CA GLY A 21 -11.40 9.47 5.56
C GLY A 21 -11.12 9.20 4.08
N ALA A 22 -11.89 9.81 3.17
CA ALA A 22 -11.70 9.63 1.72
C ALA A 22 -10.35 10.18 1.24
N TYR A 23 -9.97 11.41 1.63
CA TYR A 23 -8.69 11.98 1.26
C TYR A 23 -7.51 11.22 1.88
N GLY A 24 -7.65 10.75 3.12
CA GLY A 24 -6.67 9.91 3.79
C GLY A 24 -6.50 8.54 3.11
N GLY A 25 -7.61 7.91 2.72
CA GLY A 25 -7.62 6.64 1.99
C GLY A 25 -6.91 6.75 0.65
N VAL A 26 -7.32 7.71 -0.19
CA VAL A 26 -6.73 7.94 -1.50
C VAL A 26 -5.23 8.28 -1.39
N ALA A 27 -4.85 9.14 -0.44
CA ALA A 27 -3.44 9.46 -0.22
C ALA A 27 -2.63 8.23 0.23
N GLY A 28 -3.20 7.39 1.09
CA GLY A 28 -2.58 6.15 1.55
C GLY A 28 -2.40 5.13 0.43
N GLU A 29 -3.42 4.93 -0.40
CA GLU A 29 -3.36 4.04 -1.56
C GLU A 29 -2.33 4.53 -2.59
N PHE A 30 -2.25 5.83 -2.84
CA PHE A 30 -1.26 6.40 -3.75
C PHE A 30 0.17 6.23 -3.23
N LEU A 31 0.38 6.43 -1.93
CA LEU A 31 1.66 6.17 -1.27
C LEU A 31 2.05 4.68 -1.40
N TRP A 32 1.09 3.79 -1.17
CA TRP A 32 1.30 2.36 -1.29
C TRP A 32 1.64 1.94 -2.73
N LEU A 33 0.93 2.48 -3.74
CA LEU A 33 1.24 2.24 -5.15
C LEU A 33 2.64 2.72 -5.55
N SER A 34 3.09 3.85 -5.00
CA SER A 34 4.46 4.35 -5.20
C SER A 34 5.52 3.39 -4.63
N SER A 35 5.22 2.73 -3.51
CA SER A 35 6.11 1.76 -2.86
C SER A 35 5.97 0.32 -3.38
N TYR A 36 4.93 0.03 -4.17
CA TYR A 36 4.66 -1.29 -4.74
C TYR A 36 5.83 -1.95 -5.50
N PRO A 37 6.64 -1.25 -6.33
CA PRO A 37 7.77 -1.89 -6.99
C PRO A 37 8.81 -2.46 -6.00
N PHE A 38 8.99 -1.82 -4.84
CA PHE A 38 9.88 -2.35 -3.81
C PHE A 38 9.31 -3.61 -3.16
N ASP A 39 7.99 -3.66 -2.93
CA ASP A 39 7.31 -4.85 -2.43
C ASP A 39 7.40 -6.02 -3.41
N VAL A 40 7.28 -5.77 -4.71
CA VAL A 40 7.43 -6.80 -5.75
C VAL A 40 8.86 -7.34 -5.80
N VAL A 41 9.88 -6.48 -5.78
CA VAL A 41 11.28 -6.93 -5.71
C VAL A 41 11.53 -7.77 -4.45
N LYS A 42 11.02 -7.32 -3.30
CA LYS A 42 11.13 -8.06 -2.04
C LYS A 42 10.44 -9.42 -2.13
N SER A 43 9.25 -9.49 -2.71
CA SER A 43 8.53 -10.75 -2.90
C SER A 43 9.29 -11.70 -3.83
N LYS A 44 9.82 -11.21 -4.96
CA LYS A 44 10.63 -12.03 -5.88
C LYS A 44 11.91 -12.55 -5.24
N MET A 45 12.59 -11.74 -4.42
CA MET A 45 13.76 -12.19 -3.67
C MET A 45 13.42 -13.22 -2.60
N GLN A 46 12.29 -13.08 -1.90
CA GLN A 46 11.85 -14.05 -0.89
C GLN A 46 11.39 -15.38 -1.50
N CYS A 47 10.88 -15.35 -2.73
CA CYS A 47 10.52 -16.55 -3.49
C CYS A 47 11.69 -17.17 -4.26
N ASP A 48 12.87 -16.53 -4.28
CA ASP A 48 14.06 -17.07 -4.94
C ASP A 48 14.63 -18.26 -4.17
N GLY A 49 15.29 -19.18 -4.88
CA GLY A 49 15.89 -20.37 -4.27
C GLY A 49 17.05 -20.02 -3.35
N PHE A 50 17.32 -20.84 -2.33
CA PHE A 50 18.50 -20.67 -1.46
C PHE A 50 19.72 -21.43 -2.03
N GLY A 51 20.92 -20.88 -1.88
CA GLY A 51 22.18 -21.52 -2.31
C GLY A 51 22.56 -21.22 -3.77
N ASP A 52 23.07 -22.23 -4.49
CA ASP A 52 23.54 -22.15 -5.89
C ASP A 52 22.42 -21.88 -6.91
N GLN A 53 21.16 -22.00 -6.47
CA GLN A 53 19.96 -21.73 -7.26
C GLN A 53 19.50 -20.26 -7.17
N ARG A 54 20.21 -19.41 -6.41
CA ARG A 54 19.88 -17.97 -6.30
C ARG A 54 20.03 -17.29 -7.65
N LYS A 55 18.92 -16.76 -8.16
CA LYS A 55 18.89 -15.94 -9.38
C LYS A 55 19.25 -14.49 -9.09
N PHE A 56 19.07 -14.02 -7.85
CA PHE A 56 19.30 -12.63 -7.48
C PHE A 56 20.41 -12.48 -6.42
N ALA A 57 21.53 -11.87 -6.79
CA ALA A 57 22.64 -11.60 -5.88
C ALA A 57 22.40 -10.40 -4.94
N SER A 58 21.57 -9.44 -5.39
CA SER A 58 21.25 -8.22 -4.64
C SER A 58 19.90 -7.65 -5.08
N MET A 59 19.31 -6.79 -4.25
CA MET A 59 18.02 -6.14 -4.53
C MET A 59 18.07 -5.27 -5.79
N ARG A 60 19.22 -4.63 -6.05
CA ARG A 60 19.48 -3.86 -7.28
C ARG A 60 19.57 -4.75 -8.52
N ASP A 61 20.15 -5.93 -8.36
CA ASP A 61 20.30 -6.91 -9.42
C ASP A 61 18.94 -7.52 -9.80
N CYS A 62 18.12 -7.87 -8.80
CA CYS A 62 16.73 -8.28 -8.99
C CYS A 62 15.90 -7.21 -9.71
N PHE A 63 16.04 -5.94 -9.33
CA PHE A 63 15.36 -4.85 -10.00
C PHE A 63 15.79 -4.74 -11.48
N ARG A 64 17.09 -4.75 -11.76
CA ARG A 64 17.62 -4.61 -13.12
C ARG A 64 17.23 -5.79 -14.00
N GLN A 65 17.28 -7.01 -13.47
CA GLN A 65 16.92 -8.23 -14.18
C GLN A 65 15.39 -8.30 -14.41
N THR A 66 14.59 -7.86 -13.43
CA THR A 66 13.13 -7.76 -13.59
C THR A 66 12.74 -6.76 -14.69
N VAL A 67 13.38 -5.59 -14.73
CA VAL A 67 13.18 -4.61 -15.82
C VAL A 67 13.60 -5.19 -17.17
N ALA A 68 14.74 -5.90 -17.23
CA ALA A 68 15.25 -6.47 -18.48
C ALA A 68 14.37 -7.60 -19.04
N VAL A 69 13.76 -8.42 -18.17
CA VAL A 69 12.98 -9.60 -18.57
C VAL A 69 11.50 -9.28 -18.76
N GLU A 70 10.89 -8.55 -17.83
CA GLU A 70 9.44 -8.30 -17.80
C GLU A 70 9.06 -6.83 -18.11
N GLY A 71 10.04 -5.93 -18.19
CA GLY A 71 9.81 -4.49 -18.35
C GLY A 71 9.22 -3.84 -17.10
N TYR A 72 8.91 -2.54 -17.19
CA TYR A 72 8.27 -1.80 -16.10
C TYR A 72 6.86 -2.33 -15.74
N ALA A 73 6.18 -2.96 -16.71
CA ALA A 73 4.90 -3.62 -16.48
C ALA A 73 5.00 -4.86 -15.57
N GLY A 74 6.19 -5.47 -15.47
CA GLY A 74 6.45 -6.59 -14.56
C GLY A 74 6.25 -6.24 -13.08
N PHE A 75 6.45 -4.98 -12.70
CA PHE A 75 6.19 -4.53 -11.32
C PHE A 75 4.71 -4.30 -11.03
N TRP A 76 3.84 -4.23 -12.05
CA TRP A 76 2.39 -4.04 -11.90
C TRP A 76 1.62 -5.36 -12.12
N LYS A 77 2.30 -6.42 -12.62
CA LYS A 77 1.76 -7.78 -12.69
C LYS A 77 1.51 -8.32 -11.28
N GLY A 78 0.24 -8.40 -10.88
CA GLY A 78 -0.17 -8.85 -9.54
C GLY A 78 -1.02 -7.85 -8.75
N ILE A 79 -1.24 -6.63 -9.30
CA ILE A 79 -2.15 -5.65 -8.69
C ILE A 79 -3.57 -6.20 -8.56
N GLY A 80 -4.07 -6.97 -9.52
CA GLY A 80 -5.41 -7.58 -9.47
C GLY A 80 -5.63 -8.46 -8.23
N PRO A 81 -4.80 -9.50 -7.99
CA PRO A 81 -4.84 -10.29 -6.77
C PRO A 81 -4.66 -9.46 -5.49
N THR A 82 -3.81 -8.43 -5.54
CA THR A 82 -3.54 -7.59 -4.37
C THR A 82 -4.73 -6.71 -3.99
N LEU A 83 -5.43 -6.14 -4.99
CA LEU A 83 -6.68 -5.40 -4.81
C LEU A 83 -7.82 -6.32 -4.35
N LEU A 84 -7.91 -7.52 -4.93
CA LEU A 84 -8.89 -8.51 -4.50
C LEU A 84 -8.69 -8.91 -3.04
N ARG A 85 -7.44 -9.01 -2.57
CA ARG A 85 -7.11 -9.23 -1.15
C ARG A 85 -7.37 -8.01 -0.28
N ALA A 86 -7.14 -6.80 -0.80
CA ALA A 86 -7.33 -5.56 -0.05
C ALA A 86 -8.81 -5.38 0.36
N MET A 87 -9.75 -5.74 -0.52
CA MET A 87 -11.19 -5.62 -0.26
C MET A 87 -11.66 -6.36 1.02
N PRO A 88 -11.42 -7.68 1.22
CA PRO A 88 -11.72 -8.37 2.47
C PRO A 88 -10.98 -7.83 3.68
N VAL A 89 -9.71 -7.45 3.52
CA VAL A 89 -8.90 -6.94 4.64
C VAL A 89 -9.47 -5.63 5.13
N SER A 90 -9.77 -4.68 4.23
CA SER A 90 -10.40 -3.41 4.58
C SER A 90 -11.76 -3.61 5.23
N ALA A 91 -12.61 -4.48 4.66
CA ALA A 91 -13.92 -4.81 5.25
C ALA A 91 -13.79 -5.41 6.66
N GLY A 92 -12.86 -6.34 6.86
CA GLY A 92 -12.58 -6.95 8.15
C GLY A 92 -12.05 -5.95 9.17
N THR A 93 -11.16 -5.02 8.77
CA THR A 93 -10.67 -3.97 9.65
C THR A 93 -11.80 -3.06 10.11
N PHE A 94 -12.66 -2.58 9.20
CA PHE A 94 -13.82 -1.76 9.58
C PHE A 94 -14.76 -2.53 10.51
N PHE A 95 -15.04 -3.80 10.22
CA PHE A 95 -15.89 -4.63 11.06
C PHE A 95 -15.33 -4.82 12.48
N VAL A 96 -14.04 -5.16 12.61
CA VAL A 96 -13.39 -5.35 13.92
C VAL A 96 -13.33 -4.05 14.70
N VAL A 97 -13.01 -2.94 14.04
CA VAL A 97 -12.94 -1.62 14.67
C VAL A 97 -14.33 -1.19 15.17
N GLU A 98 -15.37 -1.37 14.37
CA GLU A 98 -16.77 -1.12 14.76
C GLU A 98 -17.17 -1.97 15.99
N MET A 99 -16.85 -3.27 15.96
CA MET A 99 -17.14 -4.18 17.07
C MET A 99 -16.37 -3.83 18.34
N ALA A 100 -15.09 -3.46 18.22
CA ALA A 100 -14.26 -3.04 19.35
C ALA A 100 -14.77 -1.73 19.97
N MET A 101 -15.14 -0.74 19.16
CA MET A 101 -15.73 0.51 19.64
C MET A 101 -17.06 0.27 20.36
N ARG A 102 -17.88 -0.67 19.89
CA ARG A 102 -19.14 -1.05 20.56
C ARG A 102 -18.93 -1.84 21.86
N ALA A 103 -17.80 -2.53 22.02
CA ALA A 103 -17.47 -3.31 23.21
C ALA A 103 -16.77 -2.50 24.31
N LEU A 104 -16.04 -1.44 23.92
CA LEU A 104 -15.33 -0.53 24.82
C LEU A 104 -16.11 0.76 25.13
N GLY A 105 -17.29 0.94 24.52
CA GLY A 105 -18.23 2.04 24.74
C GLY A 105 -19.28 1.70 25.79
#